data_AF-A0A9X7NRB6-F1
#
_entry.id   AF-A0A9X7NRB6-F1
#
_cell.length_a   1.000
_cell.length_b   1.000
_cell.length_c   1.000
_cell.angle_alpha   90.00
_cell.angle_beta   90.00
_cell.angle_gamma   90.00
#
_symmetry.space_group_name_H-M   'P 1'
#
loop_
_entity.id
_entity.type
_entity.pdbx_description
1 polymer ?
#
loop_
_entity_poly.entity_id
_entity_poly.type
_entity_poly.pdbx_seq_one_letter_code
_entity_poly.pdbx_strand_id
1 'polypeptide(L)'
;MTAKILGLKRLERKLALMPVVAKKRIREAMAKGADEIVAMMKNLVPVSSSGSHGNSPGTLRDSIDWRWGSKAPEGSVVIATVQGVGAGQDLTLTIYAGSKEAFYAAWVEFGTPSHTAGGKFKGATIPAIPASPFFFVSYRALRKRTKSRITRSINKAAKEVAASG
;
A
#
# COMPACT_ATOMS: atom_id res chain seq x y z
N MET A 1 -49.73 -14.90 15.83
CA MET A 1 -49.84 -13.49 15.38
C MET A 1 -48.65 -13.16 14.49
N THR A 2 -48.85 -13.05 13.18
CA THR A 2 -47.80 -12.61 12.24
C THR A 2 -47.74 -11.09 12.27
N ALA A 3 -46.69 -10.53 12.91
CA ALA A 3 -46.48 -9.09 12.91
C ALA A 3 -46.26 -8.61 11.47
N LYS A 4 -47.19 -7.79 10.95
CA LYS A 4 -47.07 -7.17 9.63
C LYS A 4 -46.04 -6.05 9.74
N ILE A 5 -44.79 -6.34 9.37
CA ILE A 5 -43.71 -5.34 9.41
C ILE A 5 -43.99 -4.28 8.33
N LEU A 6 -44.48 -3.11 8.75
CA LEU A 6 -44.65 -1.95 7.89
C LEU A 6 -43.28 -1.54 7.32
N GLY A 7 -43.16 -1.50 6.00
CA GLY A 7 -41.91 -1.12 5.34
C GLY A 7 -40.88 -2.25 5.17
N LEU A 8 -41.26 -3.52 5.29
CA LEU A 8 -40.37 -4.68 5.05
C LEU A 8 -39.59 -4.57 3.73
N LYS A 9 -40.27 -4.26 2.61
CA LYS A 9 -39.62 -4.05 1.29
C LYS A 9 -38.59 -2.91 1.29
N ARG A 10 -38.79 -1.89 2.12
CA ARG A 10 -37.88 -0.76 2.28
C ARG A 10 -36.65 -1.16 3.09
N LEU A 11 -36.86 -1.96 4.14
CA LEU A 11 -35.79 -2.54 4.96
C LEU A 11 -34.93 -3.52 4.15
N GLU A 12 -35.53 -4.44 3.40
CA GLU A 12 -34.82 -5.39 2.53
C GLU A 12 -33.94 -4.68 1.49
N ARG A 13 -34.47 -3.63 0.85
CA ARG A 13 -33.69 -2.82 -0.10
C ARG A 13 -32.50 -2.11 0.57
N LYS A 14 -32.64 -1.63 1.80
CA LYS A 14 -31.54 -1.03 2.58
C LYS A 14 -30.48 -2.07 2.93
N LEU A 15 -30.89 -3.23 3.45
CA LEU A 15 -29.98 -4.33 3.81
C LEU A 15 -29.18 -4.83 2.60
N ALA A 16 -29.81 -4.87 1.41
CA ALA A 16 -29.13 -5.22 0.16
C ALA A 16 -28.12 -4.14 -0.32
N LEU A 17 -28.40 -2.86 -0.10
CA LEU A 17 -27.56 -1.73 -0.52
C LEU A 17 -26.40 -1.42 0.44
N MET A 18 -26.57 -1.74 1.74
CA MET A 18 -25.54 -1.58 2.78
C MET A 18 -24.15 -2.09 2.37
N PRO A 19 -23.99 -3.35 1.92
CA PRO A 19 -22.67 -3.89 1.58
C PRO A 19 -22.04 -3.19 0.38
N VAL A 20 -22.83 -2.73 -0.60
CA VAL A 20 -22.29 -2.09 -1.81
C VAL A 20 -21.73 -0.70 -1.48
N VAL A 21 -22.52 0.12 -0.78
CA VAL A 21 -22.11 1.48 -0.38
C VAL A 21 -20.96 1.43 0.62
N ALA A 22 -21.02 0.50 1.59
CA ALA A 22 -19.94 0.31 2.55
C ALA A 22 -18.64 -0.13 1.88
N LYS A 23 -18.67 -1.14 0.99
CA LYS A 23 -17.48 -1.59 0.25
C LYS A 23 -16.87 -0.49 -0.59
N LYS A 24 -17.68 0.30 -1.31
CA LYS A 24 -17.19 1.43 -2.11
C LYS A 24 -16.42 2.43 -1.25
N ARG A 25 -16.98 2.82 -0.10
CA ARG A 25 -16.31 3.77 0.80
C ARG A 25 -15.07 3.22 1.48
N ILE A 26 -15.08 1.94 1.83
CA ILE A 26 -13.88 1.27 2.36
C ILE A 26 -12.78 1.32 1.30
N ARG A 27 -13.10 0.99 0.04
CA ARG A 27 -12.16 1.05 -1.07
C ARG A 27 -11.58 2.44 -1.27
N GLU A 28 -12.42 3.47 -1.31
CA GLU A 28 -11.99 4.86 -1.44
C GLU A 28 -11.07 5.30 -0.28
N ALA A 29 -11.41 4.92 0.96
CA ALA A 29 -10.61 5.25 2.13
C ALA A 29 -9.26 4.52 2.15
N MET A 30 -9.23 3.27 1.68
CA MET A 30 -8.02 2.47 1.53
C MET A 30 -7.12 3.04 0.43
N ALA A 31 -7.67 3.33 -0.76
CA ALA A 31 -6.95 3.93 -1.87
C ALA A 31 -6.27 5.24 -1.45
N LYS A 32 -7.04 6.16 -0.82
CA LYS A 32 -6.47 7.41 -0.30
C LYS A 32 -5.36 7.19 0.72
N GLY A 33 -5.49 6.18 1.58
CA GLY A 33 -4.45 5.83 2.54
C GLY A 33 -3.19 5.30 1.88
N ALA A 34 -3.33 4.53 0.81
CA ALA A 34 -2.23 4.02 0.01
C ALA A 34 -1.55 5.14 -0.79
N ASP A 35 -2.31 6.05 -1.39
CA ASP A 35 -1.79 7.23 -2.10
C ASP A 35 -0.91 8.08 -1.20
N GLU A 36 -1.36 8.35 0.03
CA GLU A 36 -0.57 9.10 1.01
C GLU A 36 0.73 8.38 1.41
N ILE A 37 0.69 7.06 1.55
CA ILE A 37 1.87 6.24 1.85
C ILE A 37 2.85 6.25 0.68
N VAL A 38 2.37 6.00 -0.54
CA VAL A 38 3.20 6.01 -1.77
C VAL A 38 3.79 7.39 -2.00
N ALA A 39 3.04 8.47 -1.79
CA ALA A 39 3.56 9.83 -1.91
C ALA A 39 4.70 10.09 -0.91
N MET A 40 4.55 9.66 0.34
CA MET A 40 5.63 9.79 1.35
C MET A 40 6.86 8.96 0.96
N MET A 41 6.66 7.73 0.49
CA MET A 41 7.74 6.88 0.00
C MET A 41 8.50 7.56 -1.15
N LYS A 42 7.78 8.07 -2.16
CA LYS A 42 8.38 8.76 -3.32
C LYS A 42 9.17 10.02 -2.94
N ASN A 43 8.79 10.69 -1.86
CA ASN A 43 9.50 11.87 -1.37
C ASN A 43 10.78 11.53 -0.58
N LEU A 44 10.85 10.35 0.04
CA LEU A 44 12.00 9.93 0.84
C LEU A 44 13.04 9.14 0.04
N VAL A 45 12.65 8.55 -1.09
CA VAL A 45 13.54 7.76 -1.93
C VAL A 45 14.66 8.61 -2.50
N PRO A 46 15.93 8.18 -2.38
CA PRO A 46 17.03 8.88 -3.01
C PRO A 46 16.94 8.79 -4.54
N VAL A 47 17.17 9.90 -5.22
CA VAL A 47 17.21 9.99 -6.68
C VAL A 47 18.63 10.32 -7.11
N SER A 48 19.25 9.43 -7.89
CA SER A 48 20.55 9.67 -8.50
C SER A 48 20.44 10.70 -9.62
N SER A 49 21.37 11.65 -9.69
CA SER A 49 21.45 12.65 -10.76
C SER A 49 21.79 12.05 -12.13
N SER A 50 22.59 10.98 -12.16
CA SER A 50 23.07 10.32 -13.38
C SER A 50 22.36 9.00 -13.68
N GLY A 51 21.36 8.62 -12.88
CA GLY A 51 20.76 7.29 -12.95
C GLY A 51 21.55 6.24 -12.16
N SER A 52 21.08 4.99 -12.19
CA SER A 52 21.63 3.89 -11.39
C SER A 52 21.38 2.54 -12.05
N HIS A 53 22.37 1.63 -11.98
CA HIS A 53 22.31 0.27 -12.53
C HIS A 53 21.91 0.21 -14.02
N GLY A 54 22.35 1.20 -14.82
CA GLY A 54 22.02 1.29 -16.25
C GLY A 54 20.64 1.90 -16.54
N ASN A 55 19.92 2.38 -15.53
CA ASN A 55 18.60 3.01 -15.68
C ASN A 55 18.67 4.53 -15.48
N SER A 56 17.66 5.22 -16.00
CA SER A 56 17.48 6.66 -15.87
C SER A 56 17.37 7.15 -14.41
N PRO A 57 17.64 8.43 -14.14
CA PRO A 57 17.31 9.07 -12.87
C PRO A 57 15.86 8.82 -12.45
N GLY A 58 15.65 8.39 -11.21
CA GLY A 58 14.30 8.24 -10.64
C GLY A 58 13.62 6.89 -10.83
N THR A 59 14.21 5.92 -11.54
CA THR A 59 13.59 4.60 -11.78
C THR A 59 13.06 3.91 -10.52
N LEU A 60 13.78 3.98 -9.38
CA LEU A 60 13.29 3.44 -8.12
C LEU A 60 12.04 4.18 -7.62
N ARG A 61 12.05 5.51 -7.63
CA ARG A 61 10.89 6.33 -7.21
C ARG A 61 9.67 6.01 -8.05
N ASP A 62 9.85 5.85 -9.35
CA ASP A 62 8.77 5.64 -10.30
C ASP A 62 8.22 4.19 -10.22
N SER A 63 9.01 3.24 -9.70
CA SER A 63 8.58 1.86 -9.42
C SER A 63 7.66 1.69 -8.20
N ILE A 64 7.50 2.74 -7.38
CA ILE A 64 6.72 2.67 -6.14
C ILE A 64 5.26 2.92 -6.45
N ASP A 65 4.42 1.97 -6.10
CA ASP A 65 2.98 2.09 -6.31
C ASP A 65 2.20 1.12 -5.40
N TRP A 66 0.88 1.11 -5.57
CA TRP A 66 -0.02 0.18 -4.92
C TRP A 66 -1.02 -0.44 -5.89
N ARG A 67 -1.56 -1.60 -5.53
CA ARG A 67 -2.64 -2.26 -6.29
C ARG A 67 -3.59 -3.03 -5.40
N TRP A 68 -4.78 -3.30 -5.93
CA TRP A 68 -5.73 -4.22 -5.29
C TRP A 68 -5.25 -5.68 -5.40
N GLY A 69 -5.58 -6.46 -4.37
CA GLY A 69 -5.15 -7.85 -4.20
C GLY A 69 -3.83 -7.97 -3.45
N SER A 70 -3.40 -9.22 -3.22
CA SER A 70 -2.18 -9.56 -2.48
C SER A 70 -0.92 -9.61 -3.34
N LYS A 71 -1.05 -9.67 -4.67
CA LYS A 71 0.08 -9.86 -5.59
C LYS A 71 0.74 -8.53 -5.94
N ALA A 72 2.04 -8.41 -5.67
CA ALA A 72 2.88 -7.33 -6.20
C ALA A 72 3.39 -7.67 -7.63
N PRO A 73 3.83 -6.69 -8.43
CA PRO A 73 4.50 -6.96 -9.70
C PRO A 73 5.78 -7.79 -9.54
N GLU A 74 6.14 -8.54 -10.58
CA GLU A 74 7.40 -9.28 -10.61
C GLU A 74 8.61 -8.34 -10.43
N GLY A 75 9.56 -8.75 -9.59
CA GLY A 75 10.74 -7.95 -9.26
C GLY A 75 10.50 -6.89 -8.16
N SER A 76 9.29 -6.76 -7.63
CA SER A 76 9.08 -6.02 -6.38
C SER A 76 9.74 -6.78 -5.24
N VAL A 77 10.70 -6.14 -4.57
CA VAL A 77 11.47 -6.76 -3.48
C VAL A 77 11.03 -6.27 -2.11
N VAL A 78 10.29 -5.15 -2.04
CA VAL A 78 9.72 -4.63 -0.79
C VAL A 78 8.20 -4.54 -0.91
N ILE A 79 7.49 -5.12 0.07
CA ILE A 79 6.04 -5.31 0.01
C ILE A 79 5.41 -5.04 1.39
N ALA A 80 4.26 -4.35 1.40
CA ALA A 80 3.38 -4.22 2.55
C ALA A 80 1.92 -4.42 2.13
N THR A 81 1.19 -5.24 2.90
CA THR A 81 -0.21 -5.54 2.64
C THR A 81 -1.12 -4.85 3.65
N VAL A 82 -2.18 -4.21 3.16
CA VAL A 82 -3.24 -3.58 3.96
C VAL A 82 -4.55 -4.33 3.70
N GLN A 83 -5.14 -4.88 4.75
CA GLN A 83 -6.43 -5.58 4.69
C GLN A 83 -7.53 -4.76 5.38
N GLY A 84 -8.70 -4.69 4.74
CA GLY A 84 -9.92 -4.16 5.34
C GLY A 84 -10.44 -5.06 6.47
N VAL A 85 -11.06 -4.46 7.49
CA VAL A 85 -11.67 -5.20 8.61
C VAL A 85 -12.88 -6.00 8.11
N GLY A 86 -12.88 -7.32 8.38
CA GLY A 86 -14.00 -8.21 8.02
C GLY A 86 -14.12 -8.53 6.53
N ALA A 87 -13.05 -8.33 5.76
CA ALA A 87 -13.10 -8.40 4.31
C ALA A 87 -12.39 -9.62 3.73
N GLY A 88 -13.05 -10.29 2.79
CA GLY A 88 -12.39 -11.24 1.89
C GLY A 88 -11.36 -10.56 1.00
N GLN A 89 -10.80 -11.31 0.04
CA GLN A 89 -9.72 -10.86 -0.86
C GLN A 89 -10.00 -9.52 -1.57
N ASP A 90 -11.27 -9.14 -1.73
CA ASP A 90 -11.77 -7.93 -2.39
C ASP A 90 -11.35 -6.60 -1.73
N LEU A 91 -11.03 -6.57 -0.43
CA LEU A 91 -10.52 -5.38 0.28
C LEU A 91 -9.09 -5.61 0.80
N THR A 92 -8.27 -6.30 0.01
CA THR A 92 -6.82 -6.37 0.21
C THR A 92 -6.14 -5.43 -0.77
N LEU A 93 -5.19 -4.66 -0.29
CA LEU A 93 -4.37 -3.74 -1.07
C LEU A 93 -2.90 -4.01 -0.75
N THR A 94 -2.06 -4.08 -1.78
CA THR A 94 -0.62 -4.27 -1.66
C THR A 94 0.11 -3.01 -2.12
N ILE A 95 0.95 -2.47 -1.26
CA ILE A 95 1.91 -1.40 -1.56
C ILE A 95 3.26 -2.07 -1.80
N TYR A 96 3.97 -1.65 -2.83
CA TYR A 96 5.22 -2.27 -3.23
C TYR A 96 6.25 -1.24 -3.68
N ALA A 97 7.52 -1.63 -3.63
CA ALA A 97 8.63 -0.90 -4.19
C ALA A 97 9.63 -1.85 -4.85
N GLY A 98 10.17 -1.40 -5.98
CA GLY A 98 11.04 -2.19 -6.84
C GLY A 98 10.31 -2.82 -8.01
N SER A 99 11.08 -3.18 -9.02
CA SER A 99 10.65 -3.84 -10.25
C SER A 99 11.84 -4.63 -10.79
N LYS A 100 11.69 -5.27 -11.96
CA LYS A 100 12.84 -5.88 -12.65
C LYS A 100 13.97 -4.87 -12.92
N GLU A 101 13.62 -3.60 -13.19
CA GLU A 101 14.56 -2.50 -13.41
C GLU A 101 15.06 -1.90 -12.09
N ALA A 102 14.18 -1.79 -11.09
CA ALA A 102 14.46 -1.28 -9.76
C ALA A 102 14.69 -2.40 -8.72
N PHE A 103 15.43 -3.46 -9.10
CA PHE A 103 15.71 -4.61 -8.23
C PHE A 103 16.49 -4.23 -6.97
N TYR A 104 17.22 -3.12 -7.02
CA TYR A 104 18.04 -2.58 -5.94
C TYR A 104 17.24 -1.90 -4.81
N ALA A 105 15.90 -1.90 -4.86
CA ALA A 105 15.06 -1.25 -3.85
C ALA A 105 15.35 -1.74 -2.41
N ALA A 106 15.56 -3.05 -2.22
CA ALA A 106 15.88 -3.62 -0.91
C ALA A 106 17.25 -3.16 -0.40
N TRP A 107 18.23 -2.99 -1.30
CA TRP A 107 19.56 -2.49 -0.93
C TRP A 107 19.51 -1.03 -0.48
N VAL A 108 18.65 -0.23 -1.10
CA VAL A 108 18.42 1.15 -0.67
C VAL A 108 17.71 1.18 0.69
N GLU A 109 16.67 0.36 0.88
CA GLU A 109 15.90 0.34 2.14
C GLU A 109 16.74 -0.10 3.35
N PHE A 110 17.62 -1.10 3.17
CA PHE A 110 18.33 -1.74 4.29
C PHE A 110 19.83 -1.44 4.34
N GLY A 111 20.40 -0.87 3.28
CA GLY A 111 21.84 -0.74 3.11
C GLY A 111 22.51 -2.07 2.77
N THR A 112 23.83 -2.04 2.58
CA THR A 112 24.64 -3.23 2.33
C THR A 112 25.89 -3.22 3.20
N PRO A 113 26.26 -4.36 3.84
CA PRO A 113 27.47 -4.43 4.64
C PRO A 113 28.73 -4.39 3.77
N SER A 114 29.86 -4.06 4.40
CA SER A 114 31.18 -4.20 3.78
C SER A 114 31.43 -5.65 3.42
N HIS A 115 31.90 -5.92 2.21
CA HIS A 115 32.19 -7.29 1.76
C HIS A 115 33.30 -7.31 0.72
N THR A 116 33.97 -8.46 0.59
CA THR A 116 34.97 -8.66 -0.46
C THR A 116 34.25 -8.91 -1.78
N ALA A 117 34.60 -8.12 -2.79
CA ALA A 117 34.09 -8.25 -4.13
C ALA A 117 34.48 -9.61 -4.75
N GLY A 118 33.53 -10.19 -5.49
CA GLY A 118 33.77 -11.31 -6.41
C GLY A 118 33.90 -10.83 -7.87
N GLY A 119 33.89 -11.78 -8.81
CA GLY A 119 33.85 -11.49 -10.25
C GLY A 119 35.04 -10.66 -10.73
N LYS A 120 34.76 -9.61 -11.51
CA LYS A 120 35.78 -8.75 -12.15
C LYS A 120 36.65 -7.97 -11.14
N PHE A 121 36.16 -7.78 -9.91
CA PHE A 121 36.86 -7.05 -8.85
C PHE A 121 37.30 -8.00 -7.71
N LYS A 122 37.51 -9.29 -8.02
CA LYS A 122 37.83 -10.31 -7.02
C LYS A 122 38.96 -9.86 -6.08
N GLY A 123 38.68 -9.84 -4.78
CA GLY A 123 39.65 -9.48 -3.74
C GLY A 123 39.64 -8.02 -3.30
N ALA A 124 38.93 -7.13 -4.02
CA ALA A 124 38.73 -5.75 -3.57
C ALA A 124 37.72 -5.68 -2.40
N THR A 125 37.92 -4.76 -1.46
CA THR A 125 36.95 -4.51 -0.39
C THR A 125 35.92 -3.47 -0.84
N ILE A 126 34.65 -3.86 -0.90
CA ILE A 126 33.53 -2.93 -1.10
C ILE A 126 33.13 -2.40 0.29
N PRO A 127 33.14 -1.08 0.53
CA PRO A 127 32.77 -0.51 1.80
C PRO A 127 31.27 -0.69 2.08
N ALA A 128 30.88 -0.56 3.34
CA ALA A 128 29.47 -0.56 3.73
C ALA A 128 28.75 0.65 3.13
N ILE A 129 27.55 0.42 2.61
CA ILE A 129 26.65 1.48 2.12
C ILE A 129 25.54 1.65 3.15
N PRO A 130 25.35 2.86 3.71
CA PRO A 130 24.32 3.09 4.72
C PRO A 130 22.92 2.96 4.12
N ALA A 131 21.97 2.52 4.95
CA ALA A 131 20.56 2.44 4.58
C ALA A 131 19.97 3.84 4.32
N SER A 132 19.11 3.94 3.31
CA SER A 132 18.27 5.10 3.03
C SER A 132 16.81 4.67 3.09
N PRO A 133 16.27 4.42 4.30
CA PRO A 133 14.94 3.84 4.46
C PRO A 133 13.86 4.81 3.98
N PHE A 134 12.96 4.31 3.14
CA PHE A 134 11.85 5.08 2.57
C PHE A 134 10.53 4.32 2.69
N PHE A 135 10.56 2.98 2.61
CA PHE A 135 9.37 2.15 2.53
C PHE A 135 8.74 1.93 3.90
N PHE A 136 9.45 1.26 4.80
CA PHE A 136 8.88 0.88 6.10
C PHE A 136 8.71 2.07 7.03
N VAL A 137 9.54 3.10 6.89
CA VAL A 137 9.37 4.36 7.64
C VAL A 137 8.08 5.07 7.26
N SER A 138 7.78 5.18 5.95
CA SER A 138 6.53 5.78 5.45
C SER A 138 5.32 4.96 5.85
N TYR A 139 5.38 3.63 5.66
CA TYR A 139 4.31 2.74 6.07
C TYR A 139 4.02 2.83 7.57
N ARG A 140 5.06 2.78 8.42
CA ARG A 140 4.88 2.86 9.89
C ARG A 140 4.34 4.21 10.33
N ALA A 141 4.78 5.30 9.70
CA ALA A 141 4.30 6.65 10.01
C ALA A 141 2.80 6.81 9.73
N LEU A 142 2.31 6.27 8.61
CA LEU A 142 0.95 6.53 8.14
C LEU A 142 -0.05 5.39 8.43
N ARG A 143 0.40 4.15 8.71
CA ARG A 143 -0.49 2.98 8.93
C ARG A 143 -1.58 3.23 9.96
N LYS A 144 -1.27 3.91 11.08
CA LYS A 144 -2.24 4.16 12.16
C LYS A 144 -3.31 5.16 11.71
N ARG A 145 -2.91 6.22 11.02
CA ARG A 145 -3.80 7.23 10.44
C ARG A 145 -4.70 6.62 9.37
N THR A 146 -4.13 5.81 8.47
CA THR A 146 -4.86 5.10 7.42
C THR A 146 -5.88 4.14 8.02
N LYS A 147 -5.49 3.30 8.99
CA LYS A 147 -6.42 2.42 9.71
C LYS A 147 -7.58 3.20 10.33
N SER A 148 -7.28 4.28 11.05
CA SER A 148 -8.31 5.13 11.67
C SER A 148 -9.27 5.73 10.64
N ARG A 149 -8.76 6.18 9.48
CA ARG A 149 -9.60 6.69 8.38
C ARG A 149 -10.52 5.62 7.81
N ILE A 150 -10.01 4.40 7.60
CA ILE A 150 -10.82 3.27 7.12
C ILE A 150 -11.94 2.97 8.12
N THR A 151 -11.63 2.82 9.42
CA THR A 151 -12.63 2.59 10.46
C THR A 151 -13.70 3.69 10.52
N ARG A 152 -13.30 4.97 10.43
CA ARG A 152 -14.27 6.08 10.38
C ARG A 152 -15.16 6.03 9.13
N SER A 153 -14.60 5.64 7.99
CA SER A 153 -15.34 5.54 6.72
C SER A 153 -16.36 4.41 6.76
N ILE A 154 -16.03 3.28 7.39
CA ILE A 154 -16.95 2.18 7.71
C ILE A 154 -18.11 2.69 8.56
N ASN A 155 -17.80 3.35 9.68
CA ASN A 155 -18.82 3.88 10.59
C ASN A 155 -19.72 4.92 9.91
N LYS A 156 -19.15 5.78 9.05
CA LYS A 156 -19.90 6.77 8.27
C LYS A 156 -20.82 6.09 7.25
N ALA A 157 -20.35 5.06 6.56
CA ALA A 157 -21.17 4.28 5.63
C ALA A 157 -22.35 3.60 6.35
N ALA A 158 -22.11 2.99 7.52
CA ALA A 158 -23.16 2.38 8.31
C ALA A 158 -24.23 3.40 8.74
N LYS A 159 -23.80 4.58 9.21
CA LYS A 159 -24.71 5.68 9.59
C LYS A 159 -25.51 6.23 8.42
N GLU A 160 -24.90 6.40 7.26
CA GLU A 160 -25.60 6.94 6.10
C GLU A 160 -26.62 5.98 5.52
N VAL A 161 -26.34 4.67 5.49
CA VAL A 161 -27.36 3.71 5.03
C VAL A 161 -28.51 3.61 6.02
N ALA A 162 -28.25 3.81 7.32
CA ALA A 162 -29.32 3.95 8.30
C ALA A 162 -30.16 5.23 8.05
N ALA A 163 -29.51 6.34 7.68
CA ALA A 163 -30.12 7.66 7.48
C ALA A 163 -30.74 7.91 6.10
N SER A 164 -30.38 7.17 5.04
CA SER A 164 -30.94 7.30 3.69
C SER A 164 -32.35 6.69 3.57
N GLY A 165 -33.15 6.90 4.61
CA GLY A 165 -34.40 6.22 4.91
C GLY A 165 -35.52 7.19 5.18
#